data_AF-A0A845R503-F1
#
_entry.id   AF-A0A845R503-F1
#
_cell.length_a   1.000
_cell.length_b   1.000
_cell.length_c   1.000
_cell.angle_alpha   90.00
_cell.angle_beta   90.00
_cell.angle_gamma   90.00
#
_symmetry.space_group_name_H-M   'P 1'
#
loop_
_entity.id
_entity.type
_entity.pdbx_description
1 polymer ?
#
loop_
_entity_poly.entity_id
_entity_poly.type
_entity_poly.pdbx_seq_one_letter_code
_entity_poly.pdbx_strand_id
1 'polypeptide(L)'
;MMESIEYLWKDRKRHLGLPLSFTKYRLSEDRLFCEVGFLNIKSDEVLLYRVRDLQLNIGLCQRIFGVGTVCVISSDKSIPHLELKNVKHPREVKELIHRHVEEAKDKRRMRTTELVGTESGDDYHETADLDDEELD
;
A
#
# COMPACT_ATOMS: atom_id res chain seq x y z
N MET A 1 -13.47 -22.01 12.89
CA MET A 1 -14.23 -21.08 12.03
C MET A 1 -13.21 -20.25 11.29
N MET A 2 -13.21 -20.25 9.95
CA MET A 2 -12.34 -19.35 9.18
C MET A 2 -12.87 -17.93 9.40
N GLU A 3 -12.10 -17.09 10.09
CA GLU A 3 -12.42 -15.67 10.22
C GLU A 3 -12.64 -15.09 8.82
N SER A 4 -13.85 -14.60 8.58
CA SER A 4 -14.20 -13.92 7.36
C SER A 4 -13.41 -12.64 7.29
N ILE A 5 -12.35 -12.62 6.46
CA ILE A 5 -11.55 -11.42 6.22
C ILE A 5 -12.49 -10.30 5.76
N GLU A 6 -12.64 -9.27 6.57
CA GLU A 6 -13.41 -8.09 6.22
C GLU A 6 -12.61 -7.26 5.22
N TYR A 7 -13.25 -6.94 4.10
CA TYR A 7 -12.64 -6.19 3.00
C TYR A 7 -13.26 -4.81 2.96
N LEU A 8 -12.46 -3.81 3.33
CA LEU A 8 -12.84 -2.39 3.40
C LEU A 8 -12.97 -1.78 2.01
N TRP A 9 -12.20 -2.29 1.06
CA TRP A 9 -12.27 -1.85 -0.33
C TRP A 9 -12.00 -2.99 -1.29
N LYS A 10 -12.71 -2.97 -2.42
CA LYS A 10 -12.59 -3.93 -3.52
C LYS A 10 -12.64 -3.18 -4.83
N ASP A 11 -11.69 -3.43 -5.71
CA ASP A 11 -11.72 -2.94 -7.08
C ASP A 11 -11.17 -3.99 -8.05
N ARG A 12 -11.36 -3.75 -9.34
CA ARG A 12 -10.82 -4.55 -10.42
C ARG A 12 -10.11 -3.66 -11.39
N LYS A 13 -9.00 -4.13 -11.94
CA LYS A 13 -8.30 -3.40 -12.99
C LYS A 13 -9.22 -3.23 -14.20
N ARG A 14 -9.32 -1.99 -14.67
CA ARG A 14 -10.13 -1.66 -15.87
C ARG A 14 -9.21 -1.45 -17.06
N HIS A 15 -9.59 -1.90 -18.24
CA HIS A 15 -8.93 -1.52 -19.50
C HIS A 15 -9.88 -0.60 -20.25
N LEU A 16 -9.43 0.63 -20.55
CA LEU A 16 -10.23 1.65 -21.25
C LEU A 16 -11.61 1.90 -20.60
N GLY A 17 -11.69 1.82 -19.26
CA GLY A 17 -12.93 2.00 -18.49
C GLY A 17 -13.75 0.72 -18.26
N LEU A 18 -13.48 -0.38 -18.97
CA LEU A 18 -14.20 -1.65 -18.81
C LEU A 18 -13.49 -2.63 -17.87
N PRO A 19 -14.20 -3.33 -16.96
CA PRO A 19 -13.62 -4.30 -16.04
C PRO A 19 -13.37 -5.66 -16.71
N LEU A 20 -12.67 -5.66 -17.84
CA LEU A 20 -12.36 -6.87 -18.62
C LEU A 20 -11.17 -7.66 -18.09
N SER A 21 -10.51 -7.15 -17.05
CA SER A 21 -9.41 -7.89 -16.43
C SER A 21 -9.92 -8.82 -15.33
N PHE A 22 -9.19 -9.92 -15.17
CA PHE A 22 -9.36 -10.83 -14.05
C PHE A 22 -8.57 -10.40 -12.83
N THR A 23 -7.94 -9.22 -12.87
CA THR A 23 -7.15 -8.70 -11.77
C THR A 23 -8.06 -8.04 -10.75
N LYS A 24 -8.06 -8.57 -9.53
CA LYS A 24 -8.86 -8.07 -8.41
C LYS A 24 -7.93 -7.53 -7.33
N TYR A 25 -8.28 -6.36 -6.83
CA TYR A 25 -7.61 -5.71 -5.72
C TYR A 25 -8.57 -5.69 -4.53
N ARG A 26 -8.08 -6.07 -3.36
CA ARG A 26 -8.87 -6.01 -2.13
C ARG A 26 -7.99 -5.46 -1.01
N LEU A 27 -8.52 -4.50 -0.27
CA LEU A 27 -7.90 -3.95 0.93
C LEU A 27 -8.67 -4.43 2.15
N SER A 28 -7.96 -4.94 3.13
CA SER A 28 -8.44 -5.25 4.47
C SER A 28 -7.75 -4.32 5.48
N GLU A 29 -8.06 -4.43 6.77
CA GLU A 29 -7.52 -3.55 7.82
C GLU A 29 -6.00 -3.62 7.97
N ASP A 30 -5.42 -4.80 7.77
CA ASP A 30 -3.97 -5.03 7.98
C ASP A 30 -3.26 -5.51 6.71
N ARG A 31 -4.01 -5.85 5.65
CA ARG A 31 -3.48 -6.51 4.45
C ARG A 31 -4.05 -5.96 3.16
N LEU A 32 -3.19 -5.85 2.15
CA LEU A 32 -3.54 -5.58 0.77
C LEU A 32 -3.38 -6.86 -0.06
N PHE A 33 -4.42 -7.22 -0.79
CA PHE A 33 -4.49 -8.41 -1.62
C PHE A 33 -4.56 -8.05 -3.10
N CYS A 34 -3.77 -8.74 -3.91
CA CYS A 34 -3.76 -8.62 -5.35
C CYS A 34 -3.87 -10.01 -5.98
N GLU A 35 -4.98 -10.26 -6.66
CA GLU A 35 -5.26 -11.52 -7.36
C GLU A 35 -5.15 -11.25 -8.86
N VAL A 36 -4.25 -11.94 -9.57
CA VAL A 36 -4.00 -11.78 -11.00
C VAL A 36 -4.04 -13.15 -11.68
N GLY A 37 -4.87 -13.31 -12.71
CA GLY A 37 -4.85 -14.55 -13.50
C GLY A 37 -6.13 -14.86 -14.24
N PHE A 38 -6.02 -15.60 -15.36
CA PHE A 38 -7.18 -16.12 -16.11
C PHE A 38 -7.27 -17.65 -16.02
N LEU A 39 -6.21 -18.35 -16.41
CA LEU A 39 -6.09 -19.81 -16.28
C LEU A 39 -5.28 -20.23 -15.04
N ASN A 40 -4.20 -19.50 -14.76
CA ASN A 40 -3.41 -19.64 -13.54
C ASN A 40 -3.65 -18.41 -12.66
N ILE A 41 -4.11 -18.61 -11.43
CA ILE A 41 -4.46 -17.55 -10.49
C ILE A 41 -3.28 -17.38 -9.53
N LYS A 42 -2.65 -16.21 -9.59
CA LYS A 42 -1.64 -15.78 -8.62
C LYS A 42 -2.30 -14.84 -7.60
N SER A 43 -2.14 -15.14 -6.32
CA SER A 43 -2.60 -14.28 -5.23
C SER A 43 -1.40 -13.80 -4.44
N ASP A 44 -1.14 -12.50 -4.50
CA ASP A 44 -0.10 -11.81 -3.75
C ASP A 44 -0.75 -11.07 -2.57
N GLU A 45 -0.16 -11.17 -1.38
CA GLU A 45 -0.58 -10.44 -0.18
C GLU A 45 0.56 -9.61 0.41
N VAL A 46 0.26 -8.37 0.81
CA VAL A 46 1.22 -7.46 1.43
C VAL A 46 0.61 -6.92 2.72
N LEU A 47 1.35 -7.06 3.82
CA LEU A 47 0.96 -6.50 5.12
C LEU A 47 1.15 -4.98 5.12
N LEU A 48 0.12 -4.24 5.53
CA LEU A 48 0.10 -2.77 5.51
C LEU A 48 1.18 -2.16 6.41
N TYR A 49 1.46 -2.77 7.57
CA TYR A 49 2.55 -2.30 8.44
C TYR A 49 3.94 -2.40 7.81
N ARG A 50 4.12 -3.22 6.75
CA ARG A 50 5.39 -3.36 6.00
C ARG A 50 5.48 -2.41 4.81
N VAL A 51 4.43 -1.65 4.53
CA VAL A 51 4.42 -0.65 3.46
C VAL A 51 5.29 0.52 3.89
N ARG A 52 6.31 0.80 3.07
CA ARG A 52 7.21 1.94 3.26
C ARG A 52 6.64 3.19 2.62
N ASP A 53 6.28 3.09 1.34
CA ASP A 53 5.89 4.24 0.54
C ASP A 53 4.77 3.91 -0.46
N LEU A 54 4.03 4.94 -0.86
CA LEU A 54 2.91 4.88 -1.81
C LEU A 54 3.10 5.91 -2.92
N GLN A 55 3.36 5.41 -4.13
CA GLN A 55 3.53 6.22 -5.32
C GLN A 55 2.28 6.19 -6.20
N LEU A 56 2.00 7.31 -6.88
CA LEU A 56 0.87 7.44 -7.79
C LEU A 56 1.38 7.77 -9.19
N ASN A 57 1.09 6.91 -10.16
CA ASN A 57 1.42 7.12 -11.55
C ASN A 57 0.13 7.23 -12.39
N ILE A 58 0.00 8.33 -13.13
CA ILE A 58 -1.15 8.60 -13.99
C ILE A 58 -0.67 9.08 -15.37
N GLY A 59 -0.76 8.20 -16.37
CA GLY A 59 -0.50 8.54 -17.76
C GLY A 59 -1.61 9.40 -18.39
N LEU A 60 -1.35 9.97 -19.57
CA LEU A 60 -2.28 10.88 -20.26
C LEU A 60 -3.66 10.23 -20.54
N CYS A 61 -3.68 9.03 -21.12
CA CYS A 61 -4.93 8.32 -21.38
C CYS A 61 -5.66 7.96 -20.08
N GLN A 62 -4.93 7.51 -19.06
CA GLN A 62 -5.50 7.17 -17.76
C GLN A 62 -6.17 8.38 -17.10
N ARG A 63 -5.58 9.58 -17.24
CA ARG A 63 -6.15 10.85 -16.78
C ARG A 63 -7.48 11.17 -17.45
N ILE A 64 -7.58 10.96 -18.76
CA ILE A 64 -8.84 11.16 -19.52
C ILE A 64 -9.93 10.19 -19.05
N PHE A 65 -9.56 8.94 -18.75
CA PHE A 65 -10.50 7.91 -18.26
C PHE A 65 -10.74 7.95 -16.74
N GLY A 66 -10.12 8.88 -16.00
CA GLY A 66 -10.25 8.97 -14.53
C GLY A 66 -9.69 7.77 -13.76
N VAL A 67 -8.73 7.04 -14.37
CA VAL A 67 -8.04 5.90 -13.76
C VAL A 67 -6.57 6.22 -13.51
N GLY A 68 -5.88 5.39 -12.74
CA GLY A 68 -4.43 5.49 -12.57
C GLY A 68 -3.84 4.25 -11.95
N THR A 69 -2.52 4.26 -11.74
CA THR A 69 -1.78 3.16 -11.13
C THR A 69 -1.23 3.61 -9.78
N VAL A 70 -1.55 2.88 -8.71
CA VAL A 70 -0.97 3.10 -7.38
C VAL A 70 0.09 2.04 -7.15
N CYS A 71 1.33 2.47 -6.92
CA CYS A 71 2.46 1.59 -6.65
C CYS A 71 2.73 1.58 -5.15
N VAL A 72 2.64 0.40 -4.55
CA VAL A 72 2.88 0.15 -3.13
C VAL A 72 4.27 -0.43 -2.98
N ILE A 73 5.13 0.29 -2.26
CA ILE A 73 6.51 -0.13 -2.00
C ILE A 73 6.56 -0.76 -0.62
N SER A 74 6.96 -2.02 -0.55
CA SER A 74 7.02 -2.79 0.69
C SER A 74 8.47 -3.09 1.10
N SER A 75 8.68 -3.35 2.39
CA SER A 75 9.95 -3.90 2.90
C SER A 75 10.07 -5.41 2.71
N ASP A 76 9.05 -6.06 2.18
CA ASP A 76 9.00 -7.51 2.08
C ASP A 76 9.90 -8.01 0.93
N LYS A 77 10.71 -9.05 1.20
CA LYS A 77 11.63 -9.61 0.20
C LYS A 77 10.92 -10.37 -0.91
N SER A 78 9.72 -10.88 -0.65
CA SER A 78 8.97 -11.66 -1.65
C SER A 78 8.27 -10.76 -2.66
N ILE A 79 7.74 -9.61 -2.23
CA ILE A 79 6.99 -8.67 -3.08
C ILE A 79 7.42 -7.22 -2.77
N PRO A 80 8.54 -6.74 -3.32
CA PRO A 80 9.05 -5.39 -3.02
C PRO A 80 8.17 -4.28 -3.60
N HIS A 81 7.55 -4.52 -4.76
CA HIS A 81 6.70 -3.56 -5.45
C HIS A 81 5.38 -4.23 -5.84
N LEU A 82 4.26 -3.68 -5.36
CA LEU A 82 2.92 -4.11 -5.74
C LEU A 82 2.20 -3.00 -6.51
N GLU A 83 1.83 -3.27 -7.75
CA GLU A 83 1.19 -2.29 -8.62
C GLU A 83 -0.33 -2.54 -8.74
N LEU A 84 -1.11 -1.59 -8.24
CA LEU A 84 -2.55 -1.51 -8.41
C LEU A 84 -2.84 -0.74 -9.71
N LYS A 85 -3.02 -1.45 -10.83
CA LYS A 85 -3.12 -0.86 -12.18
C LYS A 85 -4.55 -0.47 -12.54
N ASN A 86 -4.70 0.68 -13.18
CA ASN A 86 -5.97 1.20 -13.71
C ASN A 86 -7.12 1.18 -12.70
N VAL A 87 -6.82 1.64 -11.49
CA VAL A 87 -7.76 1.83 -10.39
C VAL A 87 -8.57 3.10 -10.64
N LYS A 88 -9.86 3.07 -10.31
CA LYS A 88 -10.72 4.25 -10.43
C LYS A 88 -10.42 5.23 -9.30
N HIS A 89 -10.38 6.53 -9.59
CA HIS A 89 -10.08 7.55 -8.58
C HIS A 89 -8.77 7.26 -7.81
N PRO A 90 -7.63 7.17 -8.52
CA PRO A 90 -6.40 6.64 -7.94
C PRO A 90 -5.84 7.52 -6.81
N ARG A 91 -6.21 8.81 -6.75
CA ARG A 91 -5.89 9.71 -5.64
C ARG A 91 -6.62 9.31 -4.35
N GLU A 92 -7.94 9.14 -4.44
CA GLU A 92 -8.77 8.73 -3.30
C GLU A 92 -8.34 7.35 -2.78
N VAL A 93 -8.02 6.43 -3.69
CA VAL A 93 -7.51 5.10 -3.29
C VAL A 93 -6.14 5.17 -2.65
N LYS A 94 -5.23 6.05 -3.14
CA LYS A 94 -3.95 6.26 -2.48
C LYS A 94 -4.15 6.75 -1.04
N GLU A 95 -4.97 7.78 -0.84
CA GLU A 95 -5.27 8.32 0.50
C GLU A 95 -5.92 7.26 1.40
N LEU A 96 -6.84 6.46 0.86
CA LEU A 96 -7.46 5.35 1.57
C LEU A 96 -6.41 4.35 2.07
N ILE A 97 -5.50 3.92 1.19
CA ILE A 97 -4.44 2.97 1.56
C ILE A 97 -3.48 3.61 2.57
N HIS A 98 -3.13 4.89 2.39
CA HIS A 98 -2.25 5.62 3.31
C HIS A 98 -2.78 5.60 4.73
N ARG A 99 -4.04 5.98 4.91
CA ARG A 99 -4.70 5.99 6.23
C ARG A 99 -4.65 4.62 6.91
N HIS A 100 -4.98 3.55 6.18
CA HIS A 100 -4.94 2.19 6.75
C HIS A 100 -3.51 1.71 7.04
N VAL A 101 -2.52 2.16 6.26
CA VAL A 101 -1.11 1.88 6.55
C VAL A 101 -0.68 2.56 7.85
N GLU A 102 -1.09 3.80 8.09
CA GLU A 102 -0.84 4.51 9.35
C GLU A 102 -1.54 3.82 10.52
N GLU A 103 -2.82 3.47 10.39
CA GLU A 103 -3.58 2.75 11.43
C GLU A 103 -2.94 1.40 11.76
N ALA A 104 -2.49 0.63 10.76
CA ALA A 104 -1.81 -0.64 10.98
C ALA A 104 -0.44 -0.46 11.67
N LYS A 105 0.30 0.61 11.35
CA LYS A 105 1.55 0.96 12.03
C LYS A 105 1.30 1.37 13.48
N ASP A 106 0.28 2.18 13.71
CA ASP A 106 -0.08 2.69 15.03
C ASP A 106 -0.56 1.55 15.95
N LYS A 107 -1.42 0.66 15.46
CA LYS A 107 -1.85 -0.56 16.17
C LYS A 107 -0.68 -1.46 16.57
N ARG A 108 0.38 -1.49 15.76
CA ARG A 108 1.62 -2.21 16.09
C ARG A 108 2.44 -1.48 17.15
N ARG A 109 2.57 -0.15 17.05
CA ARG A 109 3.23 0.69 18.07
C ARG A 109 2.55 0.56 19.41
N MET A 110 1.23 0.67 19.47
CA MET A 110 0.44 0.48 20.70
C MET A 110 0.70 -0.88 21.33
N ARG A 111 0.68 -1.97 20.54
CA ARG A 111 1.03 -3.31 21.04
C ARG A 111 2.44 -3.41 21.59
N THR A 112 3.41 -2.74 20.97
CA THR A 112 4.78 -2.69 21.50
C THR A 112 4.82 -1.89 22.79
N THR A 113 4.14 -0.74 22.88
CA THR A 113 4.07 0.08 24.10
C THR A 113 3.40 -0.66 25.26
N GLU A 114 2.40 -1.50 25.00
CA GLU A 114 1.76 -2.33 26.04
C GLU A 114 2.68 -3.45 26.58
N LEU A 115 3.63 -3.94 25.76
CA LEU A 115 4.69 -4.85 26.24
C LEU A 115 5.89 -4.10 26.84
N VAL A 116 6.16 -2.88 26.37
CA VAL A 116 7.22 -1.97 26.86
C VAL A 116 6.66 -1.09 28.00
N GLY A 117 5.81 -1.67 28.84
CA GLY A 117 5.62 -1.22 30.22
C GLY A 117 6.82 -1.57 31.11
N THR A 118 7.82 -2.27 30.56
CA THR A 118 9.08 -2.63 31.22
C THR A 118 10.24 -2.46 30.23
N GLU A 119 10.76 -1.23 30.09
CA GLU A 119 12.14 -0.91 29.64
C GLU A 119 12.38 -0.44 28.18
N SER A 120 12.87 0.82 28.08
CA SER A 120 13.72 1.44 27.04
C SER A 120 13.06 1.85 25.71
N GLY A 121 13.05 3.14 25.34
CA GLY A 121 14.12 3.82 24.58
C GLY A 121 14.07 3.34 23.12
N ASP A 122 13.62 4.10 22.13
CA ASP A 122 14.46 5.04 21.36
C ASP A 122 13.57 5.92 20.46
N ASP A 123 13.69 7.23 20.61
CA ASP A 123 13.09 8.26 19.76
C ASP A 123 14.03 8.52 18.57
N TYR A 124 13.58 8.18 17.36
CA TYR A 124 14.32 8.48 16.13
C TYR A 124 14.00 9.92 15.73
N HIS A 125 14.80 10.87 16.22
CA HIS A 125 14.75 12.27 15.83
C HIS A 125 15.61 12.52 14.57
N GLU A 126 14.92 12.98 13.51
CA GLU A 126 15.34 13.94 12.46
C GLU A 126 16.80 13.90 11.95
N THR A 127 16.98 13.46 10.70
CA THR A 127 18.24 13.68 9.96
C THR A 127 18.42 15.18 9.73
N ALA A 128 19.36 15.77 10.46
CA ALA A 128 19.84 17.12 10.22
C ALA A 128 20.48 17.21 8.83
N ASP A 129 19.91 18.05 7.98
CA ASP A 129 20.56 18.60 6.80
C ASP A 129 21.81 19.38 7.25
N LEU A 130 22.98 18.93 6.81
CA LEU A 130 24.21 19.71 6.84
C LEU A 130 24.66 19.92 5.39
N ASP A 131 24.10 20.97 4.77
CA ASP A 131 24.77 21.75 3.74
C ASP A 131 26.00 22.41 4.39
N ASP A 132 27.22 22.07 3.95
CA ASP A 132 28.28 23.01 3.54
C ASP A 132 29.55 22.21 3.15
N GLU A 133 29.79 22.00 1.86
CA GLU A 133 31.15 21.83 1.32
C GLU A 133 31.27 22.75 0.09
N GLU A 134 31.60 24.02 0.30
CA GLU A 134 32.44 24.75 -0.66
C GLU A 134 33.91 24.40 -0.39
N LEU A 135 34.52 23.69 -1.34
CA LEU A 135 35.97 23.52 -1.43
C LEU A 135 36.52 24.54 -2.44
N ASP A 136 37.45 25.37 -1.94
CA ASP A 136 38.42 26.28 -2.59
C ASP A 136 38.36 26.52 -4.12
#